data_AF-A0A0V0I1L9-F1
#
_entry.id   AF-A0A0V0I1L9-F1
#
_cell.length_a   1.000
_cell.length_b   1.000
_cell.length_c   1.000
_cell.angle_alpha   90.00
_cell.angle_beta   90.00
_cell.angle_gamma   90.00
#
_symmetry.space_group_name_H-M   'P 1'
#
loop_
_entity.id
_entity.type
_entity.pdbx_description
1 polymer ?
#
loop_
_entity_poly.entity_id
_entity_poly.type
_entity_poly.pdbx_seq_one_letter_code
_entity_poly.pdbx_strand_id
1 'polypeptide(L)'
;MEMKNKFVNHARNLWDRAVIRLPRVDQLWYKYIHMEEMLGNVAGARQIFERWMGWMPDQQGWLSYIKFELRYNEIERAREIFERFVECHPKVSAWIRFSKFEMKNGEIGRARNCYERATDKLADDDEEAEQLFLAFAEFEDKCKETDRARCIYKFALDRIPKGRAEDLYSKFVAFETQYGDREGIEDAIVGKRRFQYEDQVKMNPRNYDTWFDYIRLEESVGNKERIREVYERAIANVPPAEEKRYWQRYIYLWINYALYEEIDAQDIERTRHVYRECLKLIPHHKFSFAKIWLLAALFEIRQLRLKEARLLLGEAIGRAPKDKIFKKYIEIELHFGNIDRCRKLYEKYLEWSPENCHAWSKFAGLERSLYET
;
A
#
# COMPACT_ATOMS: atom_id res chain seq x y z
N MET A 1 7.57 -49.64 38.01
CA MET A 1 8.16 -50.48 39.08
C MET A 1 9.28 -51.39 38.56
N GLU A 2 9.40 -51.69 37.27
CA GLU A 2 10.47 -52.56 36.76
C GLU A 2 11.82 -51.86 36.54
N MET A 3 11.82 -50.54 36.31
CA MET A 3 13.04 -49.72 36.19
C MET A 3 13.89 -49.69 37.48
N LYS A 4 13.27 -49.91 38.64
CA LYS A 4 13.99 -50.01 39.93
C LYS A 4 14.67 -51.36 40.13
N ASN A 5 14.25 -52.40 39.41
CA ASN A 5 14.64 -53.78 39.69
C ASN A 5 15.61 -54.38 38.64
N LYS A 6 16.18 -53.57 37.73
CA LYS A 6 17.18 -53.99 36.73
C LYS A 6 16.75 -55.13 35.77
N PHE A 7 15.47 -55.48 35.69
CA PHE A 7 14.96 -56.47 34.73
C PHE A 7 14.77 -55.86 33.33
N VAL A 8 15.89 -55.54 32.67
CA VAL A 8 15.91 -54.87 31.36
C VAL A 8 15.15 -55.66 30.28
N ASN A 9 15.34 -56.98 30.23
CA ASN A 9 14.71 -57.81 29.20
C ASN A 9 13.19 -57.94 29.38
N HIS A 10 12.72 -57.98 30.64
CA HIS A 10 11.29 -58.04 30.92
C HIS A 10 10.62 -56.70 30.58
N ALA A 11 11.27 -55.60 30.94
CA ALA A 11 10.82 -54.26 30.57
C ALA A 11 10.77 -54.08 29.04
N ARG A 12 11.78 -54.53 28.28
CA ARG A 12 11.76 -54.53 26.81
C ARG A 12 10.55 -55.28 26.25
N ASN A 13 10.32 -56.50 26.71
CA ASN A 13 9.17 -57.31 26.27
C ASN A 13 7.82 -56.66 26.62
N LEU A 14 7.72 -55.99 27.77
CA LEU A 14 6.52 -55.27 28.18
C LEU A 14 6.27 -54.06 27.28
N TRP A 15 7.30 -53.26 27.02
CA TRP A 15 7.20 -52.11 26.12
C TRP A 15 6.93 -52.53 24.68
N ASP A 16 7.57 -53.59 24.17
CA ASP A 16 7.31 -54.15 22.85
C ASP A 16 5.85 -54.56 22.70
N ARG A 17 5.29 -55.27 23.69
CA ARG A 17 3.87 -55.65 23.69
C ARG A 17 2.95 -54.43 23.77
N ALA A 18 3.30 -53.44 24.58
CA ALA A 18 2.51 -52.21 24.74
C ALA A 18 2.46 -51.41 23.43
N VAL A 19 3.60 -51.27 22.77
CA VAL A 19 3.76 -50.56 21.50
C VAL A 19 3.05 -51.28 20.35
N ILE A 20 3.11 -52.62 20.29
CA ILE A 20 2.38 -53.41 19.28
C ILE A 20 0.86 -53.29 19.47
N ARG A 21 0.38 -53.27 20.72
CA ARG A 21 -1.06 -53.17 21.01
C ARG A 21 -1.62 -51.77 20.81
N LEU A 22 -0.84 -50.73 21.11
CA LEU A 22 -1.27 -49.33 21.06
C LEU A 22 -0.27 -48.46 20.28
N PRO A 23 -0.12 -48.69 18.96
CA PRO A 23 0.91 -48.03 18.15
C PRO A 23 0.68 -46.51 17.98
N ARG A 24 -0.55 -46.03 18.16
CA ARG A 24 -0.91 -44.61 18.02
C ARG A 24 -0.66 -43.76 19.27
N VAL A 25 -0.23 -44.36 20.38
CA VAL A 25 0.00 -43.62 21.63
C VAL A 25 1.46 -43.22 21.73
N ASP A 26 1.78 -42.00 21.31
CA ASP A 26 3.15 -41.47 21.26
C ASP A 26 3.88 -41.53 22.61
N GLN A 27 3.15 -41.34 23.73
CA GLN A 27 3.73 -41.41 25.08
C GLN A 27 4.39 -42.75 25.40
N LEU A 28 3.90 -43.86 24.83
CA LEU A 28 4.48 -45.18 25.05
C LEU A 28 5.83 -45.30 24.34
N TRP A 29 5.90 -44.81 23.11
CA TRP A 29 7.14 -44.75 22.34
C TRP A 29 8.18 -43.87 23.02
N TYR A 30 7.81 -42.68 23.48
CA TYR A 30 8.72 -41.80 24.23
C TYR A 30 9.31 -42.46 25.46
N LYS A 31 8.48 -43.14 26.26
CA LYS A 31 8.94 -43.83 27.48
C LYS A 31 9.83 -45.02 27.15
N TYR A 32 9.57 -45.72 26.06
CA TYR A 32 10.38 -46.84 25.61
C TYR A 32 11.76 -46.38 25.10
N ILE A 33 11.79 -45.32 24.29
CA ILE A 33 13.02 -44.68 23.80
C ILE A 33 13.85 -44.15 24.97
N HIS A 34 13.22 -43.44 25.90
CA HIS A 34 13.90 -42.94 27.09
C HIS A 34 14.52 -44.08 27.92
N MET A 35 13.86 -45.24 27.99
CA MET A 35 14.41 -46.40 28.68
C MET A 35 15.67 -46.94 27.98
N GLU A 36 15.67 -47.10 26.65
CA GLU A 36 16.87 -47.54 25.91
C GLU A 36 18.00 -46.49 25.94
N GLU A 37 17.66 -45.19 25.93
CA GLU A 37 18.65 -44.10 26.12
C GLU A 37 19.34 -44.18 27.48
N MET A 38 18.57 -44.41 28.55
CA MET A 38 19.13 -44.55 29.91
C MET A 38 20.01 -45.80 30.06
N LEU A 39 19.82 -46.80 29.20
CA LEU A 39 20.66 -47.99 29.12
C LEU A 39 21.89 -47.80 28.23
N GLY A 40 22.03 -46.65 27.56
CA GLY A 40 23.12 -46.36 26.62
C GLY A 40 23.03 -47.12 25.30
N ASN A 41 21.91 -47.80 25.02
CA ASN A 41 21.73 -48.60 23.82
C ASN A 41 21.19 -47.76 22.65
N VAL A 42 22.09 -46.96 22.05
CA VAL A 42 21.76 -46.06 20.93
C VAL A 42 21.20 -46.83 19.72
N ALA A 43 21.75 -48.02 19.42
CA ALA A 43 21.28 -48.85 18.32
C ALA A 43 19.85 -49.38 18.54
N GLY A 44 19.53 -49.79 19.76
CA GLY A 44 18.17 -50.20 20.14
C GLY A 44 17.17 -49.04 20.06
N ALA A 45 17.53 -47.87 20.58
CA ALA A 45 16.72 -46.67 20.48
C ALA A 45 16.40 -46.32 19.01
N ARG A 46 17.38 -46.43 18.10
CA ARG A 46 17.17 -46.22 16.65
C ARG A 46 16.19 -47.20 16.03
N GLN A 47 16.30 -48.49 16.35
CA GLN A 47 15.36 -49.49 15.83
C GLN A 47 13.93 -49.22 16.30
N ILE A 48 13.76 -48.71 17.52
CA ILE A 48 12.46 -48.31 18.05
C ILE A 48 11.95 -47.09 17.30
N PHE A 49 12.79 -46.09 17.03
CA PHE A 49 12.42 -44.94 16.20
C PHE A 49 12.01 -45.34 14.79
N GLU A 50 12.77 -46.20 14.11
CA GLU A 50 12.42 -46.70 12.76
C GLU A 50 11.07 -47.46 12.77
N ARG A 51 10.84 -48.30 13.79
CA ARG A 51 9.53 -48.96 13.98
C ARG A 51 8.42 -47.95 14.22
N TRP A 52 8.69 -46.88 14.97
CA TRP A 52 7.71 -45.83 15.22
C TRP A 52 7.37 -45.07 13.94
N MET A 53 8.38 -44.74 13.12
CA MET A 53 8.20 -44.06 11.84
C MET A 53 7.43 -44.90 10.82
N GLY A 54 7.54 -46.22 10.88
CA GLY A 54 6.71 -47.14 10.08
C GLY A 54 5.20 -46.97 10.30
N TRP A 55 4.77 -46.42 11.45
CA TRP A 55 3.37 -46.13 11.74
C TRP A 55 2.95 -44.69 11.35
N MET A 56 3.84 -43.91 10.72
CA MET A 56 3.62 -42.51 10.36
C MET A 56 3.12 -41.65 11.54
N PRO A 57 3.96 -41.39 12.55
CA PRO A 57 3.57 -40.62 13.72
C PRO A 57 3.38 -39.14 13.40
N ASP A 58 2.78 -38.41 14.35
CA ASP A 58 2.58 -36.96 14.25
C ASP A 58 3.92 -36.21 14.18
N GLN A 59 3.89 -34.92 13.79
CA GLN A 59 5.11 -34.11 13.57
C GLN A 59 6.08 -34.15 14.75
N GLN A 60 5.56 -34.22 15.98
CA GLN A 60 6.39 -34.27 17.19
C GLN A 60 7.24 -35.54 17.26
N GLY A 61 6.73 -36.67 16.77
CA GLY A 61 7.47 -37.92 16.71
C GLY A 61 8.71 -37.80 15.85
N TRP A 62 8.55 -37.32 14.61
CA TRP A 62 9.66 -37.05 13.69
C TRP A 62 10.68 -36.06 14.28
N LEU A 63 10.21 -34.97 14.89
CA LEU A 63 11.10 -33.99 15.52
C LEU A 63 11.89 -34.56 16.69
N SER A 64 11.30 -35.50 17.45
CA SER A 64 12.01 -36.15 18.54
C SER A 64 13.12 -37.07 18.04
N TYR A 65 12.92 -37.72 16.89
CA TYR A 65 13.95 -38.56 16.27
C TYR A 65 15.11 -37.72 15.72
N ILE A 66 14.79 -36.60 15.07
CA ILE A 66 15.79 -35.62 14.61
C ILE A 66 16.61 -35.06 15.79
N LYS A 67 15.94 -34.68 16.89
CA LYS A 67 16.62 -34.22 18.11
C LYS A 67 17.49 -35.30 18.74
N PHE A 68 17.11 -36.57 18.60
CA PHE A 68 17.93 -37.70 19.04
C PHE A 68 19.20 -37.81 18.20
N GLU A 69 19.13 -37.88 16.88
CA GLU A 69 20.34 -37.99 16.04
C GLU A 69 21.23 -36.74 16.13
N LEU A 70 20.64 -35.55 16.29
CA LEU A 70 21.38 -34.31 16.59
C LEU A 70 22.18 -34.37 17.91
N ARG A 71 21.66 -35.03 18.95
CA ARG A 71 22.39 -35.22 20.22
C ARG A 71 23.64 -36.08 20.05
N TYR A 72 23.64 -37.00 19.08
CA TYR A 72 24.78 -37.87 18.76
C TYR A 72 25.65 -37.33 17.62
N ASN A 73 25.38 -36.12 17.13
CA ASN A 73 26.12 -35.45 16.05
C ASN A 73 26.10 -36.19 14.69
N GLU A 74 25.07 -37.01 14.45
CA GLU A 74 24.90 -37.78 13.21
C GLU A 74 24.09 -36.98 12.19
N ILE A 75 24.75 -35.98 11.59
CA ILE A 75 24.11 -34.98 10.73
C ILE A 75 23.56 -35.59 9.43
N GLU A 76 24.25 -36.57 8.84
CA GLU A 76 23.83 -37.22 7.59
C GLU A 76 22.52 -38.01 7.78
N ARG A 77 22.39 -38.73 8.90
CA ARG A 77 21.17 -39.48 9.21
C ARG A 77 20.02 -38.55 9.56
N ALA A 78 20.30 -37.48 10.29
CA ALA A 78 19.30 -36.44 10.54
C ALA A 78 18.74 -35.89 9.21
N ARG A 79 19.56 -35.76 8.16
CA ARG A 79 19.11 -35.35 6.82
C ARG A 79 18.18 -36.37 6.17
N GLU A 80 18.55 -37.65 6.14
CA GLU A 80 17.69 -38.71 5.59
C GLU A 80 16.33 -38.75 6.30
N ILE A 81 16.31 -38.54 7.61
CA ILE A 81 15.08 -38.49 8.41
C ILE A 81 14.25 -37.25 8.05
N PHE A 82 14.88 -36.10 7.82
CA PHE A 82 14.18 -34.90 7.36
C PHE A 82 13.57 -35.06 5.98
N GLU A 83 14.26 -35.73 5.04
CA GLU A 83 13.69 -36.03 3.72
C GLU A 83 12.45 -36.92 3.83
N ARG A 84 12.52 -38.00 4.64
CA ARG A 84 11.37 -38.86 4.93
C ARG A 84 10.25 -38.10 5.65
N PHE A 85 10.58 -37.19 6.56
CA PHE A 85 9.60 -36.37 7.27
C PHE A 85 8.83 -35.45 6.31
N VAL A 86 9.53 -34.84 5.36
CA VAL A 86 8.95 -33.98 4.32
C VAL A 86 8.09 -34.77 3.34
N GLU A 87 8.45 -36.02 3.02
CA GLU A 87 7.64 -36.92 2.20
C GLU A 87 6.37 -37.38 2.92
N CYS A 88 6.46 -37.72 4.21
CA CYS A 88 5.32 -38.18 4.99
C CYS A 88 4.34 -37.04 5.33
N HIS A 89 4.86 -35.85 5.60
CA HIS A 89 4.08 -34.66 5.97
C HIS A 89 4.49 -33.47 5.11
N PRO A 90 3.89 -33.29 3.92
CA PRO A 90 4.14 -32.15 3.04
C PRO A 90 3.46 -30.88 3.59
N LYS A 91 3.83 -30.45 4.80
CA LYS A 91 3.36 -29.19 5.41
C LYS A 91 4.46 -28.14 5.36
N VAL A 92 4.10 -26.87 5.24
CA VAL A 92 5.09 -25.76 5.22
C VAL A 92 5.97 -25.75 6.47
N SER A 93 5.39 -26.07 7.62
CA SER A 93 6.13 -26.19 8.89
C SER A 93 7.25 -27.24 8.87
N ALA A 94 7.14 -28.29 8.05
CA ALA A 94 8.19 -29.30 7.89
C ALA A 94 9.37 -28.74 7.08
N TRP A 95 9.07 -28.10 5.94
CA TRP A 95 10.06 -27.46 5.07
C TRP A 95 10.83 -26.34 5.77
N ILE A 96 10.14 -25.46 6.50
CA ILE A 96 10.78 -24.37 7.26
C ILE A 96 11.73 -24.93 8.35
N ARG A 97 11.40 -26.08 8.95
CA ARG A 97 12.27 -26.70 9.96
C ARG A 97 13.47 -27.38 9.31
N PHE A 98 13.28 -28.02 8.16
CA PHE A 98 14.38 -28.63 7.41
C PHE A 98 15.37 -27.58 6.93
N SER A 99 14.89 -26.47 6.34
CA SER A 99 15.74 -25.37 5.92
C SER A 99 16.51 -24.71 7.08
N LYS A 100 15.85 -24.50 8.23
CA LYS A 100 16.50 -24.00 9.45
C LYS A 100 17.58 -24.94 9.98
N PHE A 101 17.43 -26.25 9.78
CA PHE A 101 18.45 -27.24 10.13
C PHE A 101 19.66 -27.17 9.18
N GLU A 102 19.44 -27.16 7.87
CA GLU A 102 20.52 -26.99 6.87
C GLU A 102 21.29 -25.67 7.07
N MET A 103 20.58 -24.59 7.40
CA MET A 103 21.18 -23.29 7.72
C MET A 103 22.09 -23.35 8.97
N LYS A 104 21.72 -24.12 10.01
CA LYS A 104 22.56 -24.31 11.20
C LYS A 104 23.83 -25.10 10.89
N ASN A 105 23.76 -26.00 9.91
CA ASN A 105 24.90 -26.81 9.49
C ASN A 105 25.80 -26.10 8.46
N GLY A 106 25.41 -24.90 8.00
CA GLY A 106 26.19 -24.09 7.06
C GLY A 106 26.01 -24.44 5.59
N GLU A 107 25.11 -25.38 5.26
CA GLU A 107 24.87 -25.86 3.89
C GLU A 107 23.82 -24.99 3.18
N ILE A 108 24.22 -23.78 2.79
CA ILE A 108 23.34 -22.76 2.18
C ILE A 108 22.71 -23.28 0.88
N GLY A 109 23.49 -23.96 0.03
CA GLY A 109 23.02 -24.46 -1.26
C GLY A 109 21.91 -25.51 -1.14
N ARG A 110 21.98 -26.37 -0.11
CA ARG A 110 20.95 -27.37 0.16
C ARG A 110 19.71 -26.74 0.78
N ALA A 111 19.88 -25.81 1.72
CA ALA A 111 18.76 -25.07 2.29
C ALA A 111 17.92 -24.36 1.21
N ARG A 112 18.57 -23.80 0.18
CA ARG A 112 17.90 -23.22 -1.00
C ARG A 112 17.09 -24.23 -1.77
N ASN A 113 17.69 -25.36 -2.14
CA ASN A 113 16.99 -26.44 -2.84
C ASN A 113 15.77 -26.92 -2.03
N CYS A 114 15.85 -26.94 -0.70
CA CYS A 114 14.70 -27.25 0.15
C CYS A 114 13.56 -26.23 0.00
N TYR A 115 13.87 -24.94 -0.04
CA TYR A 115 12.85 -23.90 -0.27
C TYR A 115 12.30 -23.95 -1.70
N GLU A 116 13.12 -24.17 -2.72
CA GLU A 116 12.67 -24.32 -4.11
C GLU A 116 11.74 -25.53 -4.28
N ARG A 117 12.11 -26.68 -3.71
CA ARG A 117 11.24 -27.88 -3.69
C ARG A 117 9.96 -27.64 -2.89
N ALA A 118 10.03 -26.84 -1.82
CA ALA A 118 8.85 -26.45 -1.08
C ALA A 118 7.93 -25.55 -1.92
N THR A 119 8.48 -24.57 -2.64
CA THR A 119 7.68 -23.69 -3.51
C THR A 119 7.04 -24.44 -4.67
N ASP A 120 7.71 -25.44 -5.24
CA ASP A 120 7.16 -26.27 -6.32
C ASP A 120 6.03 -27.18 -5.83
N LYS A 121 6.17 -27.77 -4.64
CA LYS A 121 5.19 -28.72 -4.09
C LYS A 121 3.99 -28.07 -3.40
N LEU A 122 4.17 -26.89 -2.83
CA LEU A 122 3.15 -26.16 -2.07
C LEU A 122 2.56 -25.00 -2.88
N ALA A 123 2.73 -25.03 -4.20
CA ALA A 123 2.25 -24.02 -5.13
C ALA A 123 0.72 -23.82 -5.07
N ASP A 124 -0.03 -24.81 -4.59
CA ASP A 124 -1.49 -24.85 -4.65
C ASP A 124 -2.21 -24.40 -3.36
N ASP A 125 -1.51 -24.30 -2.22
CA ASP A 125 -2.11 -23.90 -0.93
C ASP A 125 -1.73 -22.45 -0.55
N ASP A 126 -2.61 -21.50 -0.88
CA ASP A 126 -2.41 -20.05 -0.73
C ASP A 126 -2.11 -19.59 0.71
N GLU A 127 -2.64 -20.29 1.73
CA GLU A 127 -2.51 -19.87 3.14
C GLU A 127 -1.17 -20.27 3.76
N GLU A 128 -0.65 -21.46 3.47
CA GLU A 128 0.64 -21.88 4.01
C GLU A 128 1.81 -21.28 3.20
N ALA A 129 1.57 -20.92 1.93
CA ALA A 129 2.56 -20.32 1.05
C ALA A 129 3.13 -18.99 1.59
N GLU A 130 2.32 -18.14 2.25
CA GLU A 130 2.81 -16.88 2.84
C GLU A 130 3.91 -17.12 3.88
N GLN A 131 3.70 -18.09 4.78
CA GLN A 131 4.68 -18.43 5.80
C GLN A 131 5.98 -18.98 5.19
N LEU A 132 5.85 -19.72 4.09
CA LEU A 132 7.00 -20.23 3.34
C LEU A 132 7.80 -19.09 2.69
N PHE A 133 7.13 -18.17 1.99
CA PHE A 133 7.80 -17.04 1.34
C PHE A 133 8.48 -16.11 2.35
N LEU A 134 7.83 -15.84 3.49
CA LEU A 134 8.42 -15.08 4.58
C LEU A 134 9.67 -15.76 5.13
N ALA A 135 9.59 -17.07 5.39
CA ALA A 135 10.73 -17.82 5.88
C ALA A 135 11.85 -17.96 4.84
N PHE A 136 11.53 -17.92 3.54
CA PHE A 136 12.51 -17.96 2.46
C PHE A 136 13.20 -16.60 2.29
N ALA A 137 12.45 -15.51 2.38
CA ALA A 137 13.00 -14.15 2.34
C ALA A 137 13.89 -13.86 3.58
N GLU A 138 13.47 -14.25 4.78
CA GLU A 138 14.30 -14.18 6.00
C GLU A 138 15.57 -15.06 5.90
N PHE A 139 15.52 -16.14 5.12
CA PHE A 139 16.68 -16.99 4.87
C PHE A 139 17.67 -16.33 3.90
N GLU A 140 17.20 -15.78 2.78
CA GLU A 140 18.09 -15.08 1.84
C GLU A 140 18.66 -13.78 2.42
N ASP A 141 17.92 -13.11 3.30
CA ASP A 141 18.42 -11.98 4.09
C ASP A 141 19.61 -12.38 4.97
N LYS A 142 19.51 -13.52 5.68
CA LYS A 142 20.64 -14.07 6.45
C LYS A 142 21.81 -14.48 5.57
N CYS A 143 21.55 -14.90 4.33
CA CYS A 143 22.57 -15.26 3.35
C CYS A 143 23.18 -14.02 2.65
N LYS A 144 22.70 -12.81 2.96
CA LYS A 144 23.11 -11.52 2.36
C LYS A 144 22.92 -11.43 0.85
N GLU A 145 22.06 -12.27 0.26
CA GLU A 145 21.68 -12.16 -1.16
C GLU A 145 20.41 -11.32 -1.30
N THR A 146 20.57 -10.01 -1.14
CA THR A 146 19.49 -9.02 -1.12
C THR A 146 18.67 -9.00 -2.41
N ASP A 147 19.30 -9.15 -3.57
CA ASP A 147 18.62 -9.14 -4.86
C ASP A 147 17.68 -10.33 -5.05
N ARG A 148 18.06 -11.51 -4.56
CA ARG A 148 17.19 -12.69 -4.58
C ARG A 148 16.04 -12.57 -3.59
N ALA A 149 16.31 -12.05 -2.40
CA ALA A 149 15.27 -11.76 -1.42
C ALA A 149 14.21 -10.80 -2.02
N ARG A 150 14.61 -9.77 -2.77
CA ARG A 150 13.70 -8.88 -3.50
C ARG A 150 12.84 -9.61 -4.53
N CYS A 151 13.44 -10.48 -5.33
CA CYS A 151 12.71 -11.28 -6.31
C CYS A 151 11.66 -12.17 -5.63
N ILE A 152 12.01 -12.79 -4.50
CA ILE A 152 11.09 -13.64 -3.72
C ILE A 152 9.92 -12.82 -3.16
N TYR A 153 10.20 -11.63 -2.60
CA TYR A 153 9.15 -10.74 -2.11
C TYR A 153 8.20 -10.29 -3.23
N LYS A 154 8.74 -9.93 -4.40
CA LYS A 154 7.91 -9.58 -5.57
C LYS A 154 7.06 -10.77 -6.02
N PHE A 155 7.65 -11.96 -6.11
CA PHE A 155 6.93 -13.18 -6.47
C PHE A 155 5.82 -13.52 -5.48
N ALA A 156 6.07 -13.34 -4.18
CA ALA A 156 5.08 -13.55 -3.14
C ALA A 156 3.91 -12.55 -3.22
N LEU A 157 4.19 -11.27 -3.54
CA LEU A 157 3.17 -10.24 -3.72
C LEU A 157 2.31 -10.43 -4.99
N ASP A 158 2.87 -11.03 -6.05
CA ASP A 158 2.12 -11.33 -7.28
C ASP A 158 1.14 -12.50 -7.11
N ARG A 159 1.47 -13.48 -6.24
CA ARG A 159 0.67 -14.69 -6.05
C ARG A 159 -0.37 -14.58 -4.93
N ILE A 160 -0.07 -13.82 -3.87
CA ILE A 160 -0.96 -13.70 -2.71
C ILE A 160 -2.00 -12.58 -2.96
N PRO A 161 -3.31 -12.86 -2.78
CA PRO A 161 -4.34 -11.83 -2.85
C PRO A 161 -4.09 -10.69 -1.85
N LYS A 162 -4.08 -9.46 -2.38
CA LYS A 162 -3.60 -8.23 -1.73
C LYS A 162 -4.29 -7.86 -0.39
N GLY A 163 -5.45 -8.44 -0.08
CA GLY A 163 -6.16 -8.21 1.18
C GLY A 163 -5.59 -8.93 2.40
N ARG A 164 -4.69 -9.93 2.22
CA ARG A 164 -4.02 -10.65 3.32
C ARG A 164 -2.52 -10.37 3.41
N ALA A 165 -1.94 -9.74 2.39
CA ALA A 165 -0.51 -9.48 2.29
C ALA A 165 0.01 -8.29 3.13
N GLU A 166 -0.74 -7.78 4.12
CA GLU A 166 -0.28 -6.64 4.93
C GLU A 166 0.99 -6.97 5.72
N ASP A 167 1.08 -8.18 6.28
CA ASP A 167 2.23 -8.65 7.06
C ASP A 167 3.45 -8.85 6.14
N LEU A 168 3.27 -9.54 5.01
CA LEU A 168 4.30 -9.68 3.97
C LEU A 168 4.83 -8.32 3.48
N TYR A 169 3.93 -7.37 3.23
CA TYR A 169 4.30 -6.04 2.78
C TYR A 169 5.03 -5.24 3.86
N SER A 170 4.61 -5.34 5.12
CA SER A 170 5.30 -4.68 6.24
C SER A 170 6.74 -5.15 6.36
N LYS A 171 6.96 -6.46 6.22
CA LYS A 171 8.29 -7.07 6.22
C LYS A 171 9.10 -6.71 4.98
N PHE A 172 8.47 -6.63 3.81
CA PHE A 172 9.13 -6.15 2.59
C PHE A 172 9.58 -4.70 2.70
N VAL A 173 8.74 -3.80 3.25
CA VAL A 173 9.13 -2.40 3.49
C VAL A 173 10.24 -2.30 4.52
N ALA A 174 10.20 -3.09 5.60
CA ALA A 174 11.27 -3.13 6.58
C ALA A 174 12.59 -3.63 5.95
N PHE A 175 12.50 -4.62 5.06
CA PHE A 175 13.65 -5.14 4.30
C PHE A 175 14.22 -4.09 3.34
N GLU A 176 13.40 -3.42 2.53
CA GLU A 176 13.86 -2.33 1.67
C GLU A 176 14.40 -1.16 2.50
N THR A 177 13.87 -0.88 3.69
CA THR A 177 14.43 0.16 4.57
C THR A 177 15.84 -0.19 5.06
N GLN A 178 16.15 -1.48 5.23
CA GLN A 178 17.45 -1.93 5.72
C GLN A 178 18.50 -2.07 4.61
N TYR A 179 18.08 -2.44 3.39
CA TYR A 179 18.99 -2.80 2.28
C TYR A 179 18.74 -2.03 0.98
N GLY A 180 17.74 -1.16 0.94
CA GLY A 180 17.34 -0.39 -0.22
C GLY A 180 18.02 0.95 -0.34
N ASP A 181 18.18 1.37 -1.58
CA ASP A 181 18.43 2.76 -1.93
C ASP A 181 17.21 3.59 -1.56
N ARG A 182 17.43 4.85 -1.16
CA ARG A 182 16.39 5.78 -0.70
C ARG A 182 15.21 5.89 -1.66
N GLU A 183 15.46 5.79 -2.97
CA GLU A 183 14.45 5.83 -4.03
C GLU A 183 13.59 4.55 -4.09
N GLY A 184 14.17 3.37 -3.91
CA GLY A 184 13.42 2.10 -3.89
C GLY A 184 12.50 1.97 -2.67
N ILE A 185 12.93 2.52 -1.54
CA ILE A 185 12.12 2.61 -0.31
C ILE A 185 10.92 3.54 -0.53
N GLU A 186 11.16 4.70 -1.13
CA GLU A 186 10.11 5.67 -1.45
C GLU A 186 9.10 5.06 -2.43
N ASP A 187 9.55 4.36 -3.48
CA ASP A 187 8.68 3.67 -4.43
C ASP A 187 7.83 2.57 -3.80
N ALA A 188 8.39 1.75 -2.90
CA ALA A 188 7.65 0.71 -2.18
C ALA A 188 6.64 1.32 -1.19
N ILE A 189 6.99 2.39 -0.47
CA ILE A 189 6.05 3.05 0.45
C ILE A 189 4.92 3.72 -0.33
N VAL A 190 5.25 4.38 -1.44
CA VAL A 190 4.28 4.96 -2.36
C VAL A 190 3.36 3.87 -2.90
N GLY A 191 3.88 2.72 -3.32
CA GLY A 191 3.07 1.57 -3.76
C GLY A 191 2.02 1.13 -2.73
N LYS A 192 2.37 1.10 -1.45
CA LYS A 192 1.44 0.75 -0.35
C LYS A 192 0.32 1.76 -0.23
N ARG A 193 0.72 3.04 -0.15
CA ARG A 193 -0.21 4.14 0.03
C ARG A 193 -1.13 4.27 -1.18
N ARG A 194 -0.60 4.09 -2.40
CA ARG A 194 -1.37 4.01 -3.64
C ARG A 194 -2.46 2.97 -3.56
N PHE A 195 -2.11 1.74 -3.21
CA PHE A 195 -3.08 0.65 -3.12
C PHE A 195 -4.14 0.92 -2.04
N GLN A 196 -3.73 1.40 -0.87
CA GLN A 196 -4.66 1.78 0.20
C GLN A 196 -5.62 2.88 -0.25
N TYR A 197 -5.13 3.90 -0.95
CA TYR A 197 -5.98 4.95 -1.49
C TYR A 197 -6.88 4.45 -2.61
N GLU A 198 -6.41 3.56 -3.49
CA GLU A 198 -7.25 2.94 -4.53
C GLU A 198 -8.39 2.12 -3.93
N ASP A 199 -8.12 1.34 -2.89
CA ASP A 199 -9.15 0.57 -2.19
C ASP A 199 -10.10 1.46 -1.41
N GLN A 200 -9.60 2.51 -0.74
CA GLN A 200 -10.46 3.52 -0.11
C GLN A 200 -11.34 4.25 -1.12
N VAL A 201 -10.81 4.55 -2.31
CA VAL A 201 -11.54 5.14 -3.43
C VAL A 201 -12.59 4.18 -3.97
N LYS A 202 -12.31 2.88 -4.09
CA LYS A 202 -13.31 1.88 -4.50
C LYS A 202 -14.43 1.73 -3.49
N MET A 203 -14.08 1.69 -2.20
CA MET A 203 -15.05 1.54 -1.11
C MET A 203 -15.91 2.80 -0.95
N ASN A 204 -15.30 3.98 -1.03
CA ASN A 204 -15.97 5.27 -0.89
C ASN A 204 -15.52 6.27 -1.97
N PRO A 205 -16.01 6.15 -3.23
CA PRO A 205 -15.65 7.05 -4.31
C PRO A 205 -15.99 8.53 -4.03
N ARG A 206 -16.87 8.78 -3.06
CA ARG A 206 -17.42 10.10 -2.72
C ARG A 206 -16.64 10.81 -1.60
N ASN A 207 -15.63 10.18 -1.00
CA ASN A 207 -14.81 10.85 0.00
C ASN A 207 -13.73 11.69 -0.69
N TYR A 208 -13.95 13.00 -0.80
CA TYR A 208 -12.98 13.89 -1.45
C TYR A 208 -11.67 14.03 -0.67
N ASP A 209 -11.64 13.74 0.64
CA ASP A 209 -10.39 13.83 1.42
C ASP A 209 -9.41 12.72 1.02
N THR A 210 -9.90 11.51 0.75
CA THR A 210 -9.04 10.41 0.27
C THR A 210 -8.50 10.70 -1.13
N TRP A 211 -9.27 11.40 -1.98
CA TRP A 211 -8.76 11.88 -3.27
C TRP A 211 -7.67 12.94 -3.12
N PHE A 212 -7.82 13.90 -2.20
CA PHE A 212 -6.76 14.88 -1.93
C PHE A 212 -5.48 14.24 -1.40
N ASP A 213 -5.61 13.25 -0.51
CA ASP A 213 -4.45 12.51 0.00
C ASP A 213 -3.78 11.69 -1.10
N TYR A 214 -4.57 11.06 -1.98
CA TYR A 214 -4.07 10.29 -3.10
C TYR A 214 -3.32 11.16 -4.12
N ILE A 215 -3.88 12.32 -4.46
CA ILE A 215 -3.26 13.28 -5.37
C ILE A 215 -1.95 13.81 -4.82
N ARG A 216 -1.90 14.18 -3.53
CA ARG A 216 -0.65 14.64 -2.89
C ARG A 216 0.44 13.59 -2.93
N LEU A 217 0.08 12.32 -2.79
CA LEU A 217 1.02 11.21 -2.94
C LEU A 217 1.53 11.12 -4.38
N GLU A 218 0.66 11.18 -5.37
CA GLU A 218 1.07 11.10 -6.78
C GLU A 218 1.92 12.31 -7.21
N GLU A 219 1.59 13.51 -6.74
CA GLU A 219 2.38 14.73 -6.94
C GLU A 219 3.80 14.59 -6.39
N SER A 220 3.98 13.89 -5.26
CA SER A 220 5.32 13.61 -4.71
C SER A 220 6.17 12.69 -5.58
N VAL A 221 5.54 11.83 -6.38
CA VAL A 221 6.21 10.89 -7.29
C VAL A 221 6.47 11.52 -8.65
N GLY A 222 5.69 12.53 -9.03
CA GLY A 222 5.92 13.35 -10.22
C GLY A 222 5.54 12.69 -11.56
N ASN A 223 4.83 11.55 -11.56
CA ASN A 223 4.38 10.93 -12.81
C ASN A 223 3.16 11.66 -13.38
N LYS A 224 3.41 12.56 -14.34
CA LYS A 224 2.41 13.46 -14.93
C LYS A 224 1.20 12.75 -15.53
N GLU A 225 1.39 11.60 -16.18
CA GLU A 225 0.30 10.87 -16.84
C GLU A 225 -0.66 10.26 -15.80
N ARG A 226 -0.11 9.68 -14.74
CA ARG A 226 -0.92 9.10 -13.67
C ARG A 226 -1.63 10.16 -12.85
N ILE A 227 -0.95 11.26 -12.53
CA ILE A 227 -1.58 12.37 -11.79
C ILE A 227 -2.82 12.85 -12.56
N ARG A 228 -2.72 12.99 -13.89
CA ARG A 228 -3.85 13.33 -14.77
C ARG A 228 -4.99 12.32 -14.69
N GLU A 229 -4.68 11.03 -14.81
CA GLU A 229 -5.68 9.97 -14.71
C GLU A 229 -6.42 10.02 -13.35
N VAL A 230 -5.68 10.25 -12.26
CA VAL A 230 -6.26 10.38 -10.91
C VAL A 230 -7.17 11.61 -10.81
N TYR A 231 -6.74 12.75 -11.37
CA TYR A 231 -7.57 13.95 -11.42
C TYR A 231 -8.83 13.75 -12.26
N GLU A 232 -8.74 13.12 -13.44
CA GLU A 232 -9.89 12.80 -14.30
C GLU A 232 -10.89 11.85 -13.61
N ARG A 233 -10.38 10.81 -12.94
CA ARG A 233 -11.20 9.88 -12.14
C ARG A 233 -11.87 10.57 -10.96
N ALA A 234 -11.16 11.48 -10.29
CA ALA A 234 -11.72 12.25 -9.19
C ALA A 234 -12.81 13.23 -9.68
N ILE A 235 -12.63 13.82 -10.86
CA ILE A 235 -13.60 14.73 -11.50
C ILE A 235 -14.88 13.99 -11.93
N ALA A 236 -14.77 12.76 -12.44
CA ALA A 236 -15.91 11.95 -12.86
C ALA A 236 -16.90 11.68 -11.72
N ASN A 237 -16.44 11.71 -10.46
CA ASN A 237 -17.27 11.58 -9.27
C ASN A 237 -17.94 12.91 -8.92
N VAL A 238 -18.94 13.29 -9.72
CA VAL A 238 -19.73 14.51 -9.49
C VAL A 238 -20.55 14.37 -8.19
N PRO A 239 -20.54 15.38 -7.29
CA PRO A 239 -21.38 15.37 -6.10
C PRO A 239 -22.87 15.22 -6.46
N PRO A 240 -23.60 14.22 -5.90
CA PRO A 240 -25.01 14.00 -6.21
C PRO A 240 -25.94 15.05 -5.58
N ALA A 241 -25.48 15.79 -4.57
CA ALA A 241 -26.24 16.83 -3.90
C ALA A 241 -25.77 18.22 -4.35
N GLU A 242 -26.71 19.07 -4.74
CA GLU A 242 -26.48 20.46 -5.17
C GLU A 242 -26.34 21.45 -4.00
N GLU A 243 -25.85 20.97 -2.86
CA GLU A 243 -25.57 21.83 -1.71
C GLU A 243 -24.15 22.39 -1.78
N LYS A 244 -24.04 23.69 -1.49
CA LYS A 244 -22.77 24.44 -1.52
C LYS A 244 -21.64 23.77 -0.72
N ARG A 245 -21.94 23.03 0.35
CA ARG A 245 -20.95 22.38 1.23
C ARG A 245 -20.20 21.24 0.52
N TYR A 246 -20.90 20.40 -0.25
CA TYR A 246 -20.28 19.30 -0.98
C TYR A 246 -19.54 19.79 -2.23
N TRP A 247 -20.07 20.85 -2.86
CA TRP A 247 -19.45 21.49 -4.02
C TRP A 247 -18.16 22.26 -3.69
N GLN A 248 -18.01 22.78 -2.47
CA GLN A 248 -16.79 23.47 -2.05
C GLN A 248 -15.55 22.59 -2.22
N ARG A 249 -15.57 21.35 -1.72
CA ARG A 249 -14.43 20.43 -1.82
C ARG A 249 -14.18 19.97 -3.25
N TYR A 250 -15.24 19.67 -4.00
CA TYR A 250 -15.14 19.34 -5.42
C TYR A 250 -14.51 20.47 -6.24
N ILE A 251 -14.82 21.72 -5.92
CA ILE A 251 -14.20 22.88 -6.60
C ILE A 251 -12.75 23.07 -6.22
N TYR A 252 -12.37 22.76 -4.97
CA TYR A 252 -10.95 22.75 -4.61
C TYR A 252 -10.17 21.69 -5.38
N LEU A 253 -10.77 20.54 -5.70
CA LEU A 253 -10.17 19.54 -6.58
C LEU A 253 -9.91 20.11 -7.99
N TRP A 254 -10.90 20.80 -8.57
CA TRP A 254 -10.73 21.48 -9.86
C TRP A 254 -9.68 22.59 -9.82
N ILE A 255 -9.63 23.37 -8.74
CA ILE A 255 -8.62 24.40 -8.54
C ILE A 255 -7.23 23.76 -8.47
N ASN A 256 -7.06 22.69 -7.68
CA ASN A 256 -5.77 21.99 -7.57
C ASN A 256 -5.36 21.40 -8.91
N TYR A 257 -6.29 20.82 -9.67
CA TYR A 257 -5.98 20.29 -11.01
C TYR A 257 -5.50 21.38 -11.97
N ALA A 258 -6.19 22.52 -12.00
CA ALA A 258 -5.77 23.65 -12.83
C ALA A 258 -4.44 24.26 -12.38
N LEU A 259 -4.17 24.27 -11.07
CA LEU A 259 -2.93 24.77 -10.50
C LEU A 259 -1.75 23.83 -10.81
N TYR A 260 -1.98 22.52 -10.71
CA TYR A 260 -1.02 21.48 -11.10
C TYR A 260 -0.67 21.56 -12.59
N GLU A 261 -1.68 21.67 -13.47
CA GLU A 261 -1.41 21.80 -14.90
C GLU A 261 -0.69 23.12 -15.26
N GLU A 262 -0.95 24.20 -14.51
CA GLU A 262 -0.28 25.50 -14.72
C GLU A 262 1.17 25.51 -14.22
N ILE A 263 1.45 24.99 -13.02
CA ILE A 263 2.77 25.06 -12.38
C ILE A 263 3.67 23.88 -12.78
N ASP A 264 3.17 22.65 -12.63
CA ASP A 264 3.99 21.45 -12.73
C ASP A 264 4.01 20.86 -14.14
N ALA A 265 2.84 20.81 -14.79
CA ALA A 265 2.73 20.29 -16.15
C ALA A 265 3.09 21.33 -17.22
N GLN A 266 2.89 22.62 -16.94
CA GLN A 266 3.06 23.76 -17.85
C GLN A 266 2.23 23.65 -19.15
N ASP A 267 1.10 22.94 -19.12
CA ASP A 267 0.21 22.78 -20.27
C ASP A 267 -0.90 23.84 -20.25
N ILE A 268 -0.68 24.90 -21.03
CA ILE A 268 -1.55 26.08 -21.09
C ILE A 268 -2.90 25.75 -21.72
N GLU A 269 -2.93 24.88 -22.73
CA GLU A 269 -4.14 24.56 -23.48
C GLU A 269 -5.08 23.67 -22.66
N ARG A 270 -4.52 22.67 -21.98
CA ARG A 270 -5.29 21.84 -21.06
C ARG A 270 -5.79 22.62 -19.87
N THR A 271 -4.97 23.47 -19.26
CA THR A 271 -5.41 24.33 -18.15
C THR A 271 -6.66 25.14 -18.54
N ARG A 272 -6.70 25.68 -19.77
CA ARG A 272 -7.88 26.37 -20.30
C ARG A 272 -9.08 25.44 -20.47
N HIS A 273 -8.86 24.23 -20.99
CA HIS A 273 -9.93 23.23 -21.11
C HIS A 273 -10.52 22.88 -19.75
N VAL A 274 -9.66 22.66 -18.75
CA VAL A 274 -10.05 22.37 -17.35
C VAL A 274 -10.92 23.48 -16.77
N TYR A 275 -10.52 24.75 -16.94
CA TYR A 275 -11.35 25.87 -16.50
C TYR A 275 -12.70 25.94 -17.24
N ARG A 276 -12.73 25.69 -18.55
CA ARG A 276 -13.98 25.70 -19.34
C ARG A 276 -14.94 24.59 -18.90
N GLU A 277 -14.44 23.37 -18.71
CA GLU A 277 -15.26 22.25 -18.25
C GLU A 277 -15.76 22.46 -16.82
N CYS A 278 -14.92 22.97 -15.92
CA CYS A 278 -15.33 23.36 -14.57
C CYS A 278 -16.47 24.39 -14.61
N LEU A 279 -16.36 25.42 -15.47
CA LEU A 279 -17.39 26.46 -15.61
C LEU A 279 -18.68 25.95 -16.24
N LYS A 280 -18.65 24.94 -17.11
CA LYS A 280 -19.87 24.31 -17.66
C LYS A 280 -20.60 23.46 -16.62
N LEU A 281 -19.84 22.71 -15.81
CA LEU A 281 -20.40 21.77 -14.83
C LEU A 281 -21.08 22.45 -13.65
N ILE A 282 -20.66 23.66 -13.29
CA ILE A 282 -21.22 24.39 -12.15
C ILE A 282 -22.64 24.90 -12.48
N PRO A 283 -23.68 24.51 -11.71
CA PRO A 283 -25.00 25.10 -11.81
C PRO A 283 -25.00 26.52 -11.22
N HIS A 284 -24.69 27.52 -12.06
CA HIS A 284 -24.61 28.94 -11.66
C HIS A 284 -25.93 29.52 -11.13
N HIS A 285 -27.06 28.86 -11.42
CA HIS A 285 -28.39 29.25 -10.96
C HIS A 285 -28.65 29.02 -9.46
N LYS A 286 -27.96 28.07 -8.82
CA LYS A 286 -28.18 27.71 -7.39
C LYS A 286 -27.06 28.21 -6.49
N PHE A 287 -25.83 28.20 -6.98
CA PHE A 287 -24.68 28.74 -6.27
C PHE A 287 -23.63 29.21 -7.26
N SER A 288 -22.88 30.25 -6.87
CA SER A 288 -21.76 30.73 -7.66
C SER A 288 -20.46 30.69 -6.88
N PHE A 289 -19.38 30.32 -7.55
CA PHE A 289 -18.05 30.33 -6.97
C PHE A 289 -17.19 31.41 -7.62
N ALA A 290 -17.20 32.60 -7.02
CA ALA A 290 -16.41 33.74 -7.48
C ALA A 290 -14.91 33.40 -7.60
N LYS A 291 -14.39 32.50 -6.75
CA LYS A 291 -12.98 32.13 -6.74
C LYS A 291 -12.52 31.49 -8.06
N ILE A 292 -13.35 30.64 -8.69
CA ILE A 292 -12.98 29.98 -9.96
C ILE A 292 -12.93 30.98 -11.10
N TRP A 293 -13.95 31.82 -11.23
CA TRP A 293 -13.99 32.88 -12.25
C TRP A 293 -12.79 33.82 -12.15
N LEU A 294 -12.40 34.18 -10.92
CA LEU A 294 -11.22 35.01 -10.70
C LEU A 294 -9.92 34.28 -11.05
N LEU A 295 -9.79 32.99 -10.70
CA LEU A 295 -8.60 32.21 -11.05
C LEU A 295 -8.46 32.03 -12.57
N ALA A 296 -9.56 31.73 -13.27
CA ALA A 296 -9.58 31.63 -14.73
C ALA A 296 -9.20 32.95 -15.41
N ALA A 297 -9.71 34.08 -14.90
CA ALA A 297 -9.35 35.39 -15.43
C ALA A 297 -7.89 35.77 -15.15
N LEU A 298 -7.38 35.47 -13.94
CA LEU A 298 -5.96 35.68 -13.60
C LEU A 298 -5.04 34.81 -14.45
N PHE A 299 -5.44 33.57 -14.75
CA PHE A 299 -4.72 32.69 -15.67
C PHE A 299 -4.61 33.31 -17.07
N GLU A 300 -5.72 33.76 -17.68
CA GLU A 300 -5.66 34.39 -19.00
C GLU A 300 -4.88 35.72 -19.00
N ILE A 301 -4.84 36.44 -17.87
CA ILE A 301 -3.99 37.62 -17.69
C ILE A 301 -2.51 37.25 -17.70
N ARG A 302 -2.11 36.17 -17.01
CA ARG A 302 -0.72 35.67 -17.05
C ARG A 302 -0.30 35.26 -18.46
N GLN A 303 -1.24 34.74 -19.26
CA GLN A 303 -1.05 34.40 -20.67
C GLN A 303 -1.15 35.61 -21.62
N LEU A 304 -1.23 36.84 -21.10
CA LEU A 304 -1.33 38.10 -21.83
C LEU A 304 -2.60 38.24 -22.71
N ARG A 305 -3.63 37.43 -22.48
CA ARG A 305 -4.90 37.45 -23.22
C ARG A 305 -5.96 38.29 -22.54
N LEU A 306 -5.75 39.60 -22.55
CA LEU A 306 -6.63 40.56 -21.89
C LEU A 306 -8.07 40.54 -22.41
N LYS A 307 -8.28 40.28 -23.70
CA LYS A 307 -9.62 40.22 -24.30
C LYS A 307 -10.43 39.05 -23.74
N GLU A 308 -9.82 37.88 -23.64
CA GLU A 308 -10.46 36.65 -23.14
C GLU A 308 -10.72 36.76 -21.64
N ALA A 309 -9.75 37.27 -20.86
CA ALA A 309 -9.93 37.53 -19.43
C ALA A 309 -11.12 38.46 -19.15
N ARG A 310 -11.28 39.52 -19.94
CA ARG A 310 -12.42 40.45 -19.83
C ARG A 310 -13.75 39.80 -20.17
N LEU A 311 -13.78 38.97 -21.21
CA LEU A 311 -14.98 38.24 -21.60
C LEU A 311 -15.43 37.29 -20.48
N LEU A 312 -14.49 36.55 -19.87
CA LEU A 312 -14.75 35.68 -18.72
C LEU A 312 -15.26 36.46 -17.50
N LEU A 313 -14.68 37.62 -17.18
CA LEU A 313 -15.14 38.44 -16.06
C LEU A 313 -16.52 39.08 -16.33
N GLY A 314 -16.78 39.48 -17.58
CA GLY A 314 -18.10 39.96 -18.00
C GLY A 314 -19.17 38.86 -17.92
N GLU A 315 -18.85 37.65 -18.36
CA GLU A 315 -19.71 36.48 -18.24
C GLU A 315 -19.96 36.09 -16.77
N ALA A 316 -18.92 36.19 -15.93
CA ALA A 316 -19.03 35.97 -14.50
C ALA A 316 -20.00 36.96 -13.83
N ILE A 317 -19.97 38.24 -14.22
CA ILE A 317 -20.91 39.26 -13.73
C ILE A 317 -22.35 38.94 -14.18
N GLY A 318 -22.52 38.54 -15.44
CA GLY A 318 -23.84 38.22 -15.99
C GLY A 318 -24.48 36.98 -15.38
N ARG A 319 -23.70 35.92 -15.16
CA ARG A 319 -24.19 34.64 -14.61
C ARG A 319 -24.21 34.62 -13.07
N ALA A 320 -23.32 35.37 -12.43
CA ALA A 320 -23.03 35.23 -11.00
C ALA A 320 -22.55 36.55 -10.37
N PRO A 321 -23.40 37.59 -10.28
CA PRO A 321 -22.98 38.88 -9.75
C PRO A 321 -22.64 38.78 -8.26
N LYS A 322 -21.39 39.14 -7.93
CA LYS A 322 -20.86 39.17 -6.54
C LYS A 322 -19.90 40.33 -6.35
N ASP A 323 -19.96 40.96 -5.19
CA ASP A 323 -19.05 42.02 -4.75
C ASP A 323 -17.57 41.73 -5.02
N LYS A 324 -17.12 40.51 -4.73
CA LYS A 324 -15.71 40.12 -4.91
C LYS A 324 -15.26 40.13 -6.37
N ILE A 325 -16.16 39.78 -7.30
CA ILE A 325 -15.86 39.76 -8.73
C ILE A 325 -15.73 41.19 -9.24
N PHE A 326 -16.68 42.06 -8.89
CA PHE A 326 -16.62 43.48 -9.24
C PHE A 326 -15.36 44.15 -8.70
N LYS A 327 -15.06 44.00 -7.40
CA LYS A 327 -13.85 44.57 -6.78
C LYS A 327 -12.59 44.11 -7.49
N LYS A 328 -12.46 42.81 -7.76
CA LYS A 328 -11.25 42.29 -8.39
C LYS A 328 -11.13 42.65 -9.86
N TYR A 329 -12.24 42.69 -10.60
CA TYR A 329 -12.24 43.12 -11.99
C TYR A 329 -11.83 44.59 -12.12
N ILE A 330 -12.35 45.45 -11.24
CA ILE A 330 -11.97 46.86 -11.20
C ILE A 330 -10.49 47.01 -10.82
N GLU A 331 -9.99 46.28 -9.82
CA GLU A 331 -8.56 46.27 -9.49
C GLU A 331 -7.71 45.91 -10.72
N ILE A 332 -8.10 44.88 -11.47
CA ILE A 332 -7.41 44.44 -12.68
C ILE A 332 -7.41 45.56 -13.74
N GLU A 333 -8.55 46.17 -14.05
CA GLU A 333 -8.63 47.24 -15.06
C GLU A 333 -7.90 48.51 -14.64
N LEU A 334 -7.85 48.81 -13.33
CA LEU A 334 -7.03 49.88 -12.77
C LEU A 334 -5.53 49.63 -12.98
N HIS A 335 -5.05 48.39 -12.79
CA HIS A 335 -3.65 48.05 -13.07
C HIS A 335 -3.31 48.23 -14.55
N PHE A 336 -4.29 48.04 -15.44
CA PHE A 336 -4.13 48.28 -16.88
C PHE A 336 -4.43 49.73 -17.31
N GLY A 337 -4.78 50.63 -16.39
CA GLY A 337 -5.03 52.05 -16.67
C GLY A 337 -6.28 52.36 -17.49
N ASN A 338 -7.23 51.44 -17.65
CA ASN A 338 -8.42 51.65 -18.48
C ASN A 338 -9.55 52.31 -17.70
N ILE A 339 -9.41 53.61 -17.47
CA ILE A 339 -10.30 54.41 -16.61
C ILE A 339 -11.76 54.40 -17.11
N ASP A 340 -12.01 54.56 -18.41
CA ASP A 340 -13.37 54.59 -18.96
C ASP A 340 -14.15 53.30 -18.70
N ARG A 341 -13.45 52.17 -18.65
CA ARG A 341 -14.04 50.88 -18.32
C ARG A 341 -14.24 50.73 -16.83
N CYS A 342 -13.31 51.20 -16.00
CA CYS A 342 -13.49 51.26 -14.56
C CYS A 342 -14.79 52.01 -14.20
N ARG A 343 -15.06 53.16 -14.86
CA ARG A 343 -16.31 53.90 -14.69
C ARG A 343 -17.54 53.06 -15.02
N LYS A 344 -17.59 52.46 -16.22
CA LYS A 344 -18.68 51.56 -16.63
C LYS A 344 -18.88 50.36 -15.70
N LEU A 345 -17.79 49.85 -15.10
CA LEU A 345 -17.86 48.75 -14.14
C LEU A 345 -18.38 49.20 -12.77
N TYR A 346 -17.99 50.39 -12.30
CA TYR A 346 -18.58 50.98 -11.10
C TYR A 346 -20.06 51.31 -11.30
N GLU A 347 -20.46 51.88 -12.44
CA GLU A 347 -21.87 52.12 -12.77
C GLU A 347 -22.69 50.83 -12.69
N LYS A 348 -22.24 49.75 -13.36
CA LYS A 348 -22.89 48.43 -13.27
C LYS A 348 -22.87 47.83 -11.86
N TYR A 349 -21.83 48.12 -11.08
CA TYR A 349 -21.73 47.64 -9.70
C TYR A 349 -22.71 48.36 -8.76
N LEU A 350 -22.93 49.65 -9.00
CA LEU A 350 -23.88 50.48 -8.28
C LEU A 350 -25.32 50.20 -8.69
N GLU A 351 -25.59 49.91 -9.96
CA GLU A 351 -26.90 49.43 -10.45
C GLU A 351 -27.30 48.12 -9.76
N TRP A 352 -26.34 47.19 -9.59
CA TRP A 352 -26.60 45.91 -8.95
C TRP A 352 -26.68 46.01 -7.42
N SER A 353 -25.84 46.84 -6.79
CA SER A 353 -25.82 47.01 -5.33
C SER A 353 -25.80 48.48 -4.90
N PRO A 354 -26.96 49.17 -4.92
CA PRO A 354 -27.07 50.57 -4.52
C PRO A 354 -26.68 50.82 -3.06
N GLU A 355 -26.84 49.82 -2.19
CA GLU A 355 -26.59 49.94 -0.75
C GLU A 355 -25.11 49.82 -0.35
N ASN A 356 -24.22 49.48 -1.29
CA ASN A 356 -22.82 49.23 -0.96
C ASN A 356 -22.02 50.55 -0.83
N CYS A 357 -21.97 51.11 0.38
CA CYS A 357 -21.23 52.35 0.69
C CYS A 357 -19.73 52.29 0.27
N HIS A 358 -19.12 51.10 0.33
CA HIS A 358 -17.72 50.92 -0.08
C HIS A 358 -17.53 51.09 -1.59
N ALA A 359 -18.53 50.68 -2.39
CA ALA A 359 -18.52 50.87 -3.84
C ALA A 359 -18.59 52.36 -4.19
N TRP A 360 -19.50 53.09 -3.55
CA TRP A 360 -19.66 54.54 -3.71
C TRP A 360 -18.40 55.31 -3.32
N SER A 361 -17.78 54.96 -2.19
CA SER A 361 -16.55 55.61 -1.73
C SER A 361 -15.39 55.42 -2.72
N LYS A 362 -15.20 54.19 -3.24
CA LYS A 362 -14.15 53.92 -4.23
C LYS A 362 -14.43 54.56 -5.59
N PHE A 363 -15.69 54.63 -6.00
CA PHE A 363 -16.07 55.33 -7.23
C PHE A 363 -15.81 56.84 -7.13
N ALA A 364 -16.20 57.46 -6.02
CA ALA A 364 -15.93 58.87 -5.75
C ALA A 364 -14.42 59.16 -5.66
N GLY A 365 -13.63 58.24 -5.07
CA GLY A 365 -12.17 58.35 -5.05
C GLY A 365 -11.54 58.27 -6.44
N LEU A 366 -12.05 57.38 -7.30
CA LEU A 366 -11.60 57.27 -8.69
C LEU A 366 -11.92 58.55 -9.49
N GLU A 367 -13.13 59.09 -9.36
CA GLU A 367 -13.48 60.37 -10.02
C GLU A 367 -12.59 61.52 -9.51
N ARG A 368 -12.35 61.63 -8.20
CA ARG A 368 -11.44 62.65 -7.65
C ARG A 368 -10.03 62.56 -8.25
N SER A 369 -9.48 61.36 -8.37
CA SER A 369 -8.15 61.16 -8.97
C SER A 369 -8.06 61.54 -10.45
N LEU A 370 -9.20 61.66 -11.16
CA LEU A 370 -9.28 62.07 -12.56
C LEU A 370 -9.46 63.58 -12.73
N TYR A 371 -10.01 64.26 -11.72
CA TYR A 371 -10.13 65.72 -11.71
C TYR A 371 -8.83 66.43 -11.26
N GLU A 372 -7.89 65.70 -10.63
CA GLU A 372 -6.60 66.23 -10.16
C GLU A 372 -5.46 66.14 -11.20
N THR A 373 -5.73 65.64 -12.39
CA THR A 373 -4.85 65.64 -13.58
C THR A 373 -5.50 66.42 -14.71
#